data_AF-X0V132-F1
#
_entry.id   AF-X0V132-F1
#
_cell.length_a   1.000
_cell.length_b   1.000
_cell.length_c   1.000
_cell.angle_alpha   90.00
_cell.angle_beta   90.00
_cell.angle_gamma   90.00
#
_symmetry.space_group_name_H-M   'P 1'
#
loop_
_entity.id
_entity.type
_entity.pdbx_description
1 polymer ?
#
loop_
_entity_poly.entity_id
_entity_poly.type
_entity_poly.pdbx_seq_one_letter_code
_entity_poly.pdbx_strand_id
1 'polypeptide(L)'
;MIAKQNFGNTGHLSTRIIFGAAALSNVTQAEADQTLEVLLKYGINHIDTAAGYGESELRIGPWMEEHRKKFFLATKVFRRSYQDALDQIHSSLERMR
;
A
#
# COMPACT_ATOMS: atom_id res chain seq x y z
N MET A 1 15.71 11.71 -9.11
CA MET A 1 14.28 11.32 -9.09
C MET A 1 14.14 9.98 -9.79
N ILE A 2 13.42 9.02 -9.20
CA ILE A 2 13.24 7.68 -9.79
C ILE A 2 12.39 7.80 -11.06
N ALA A 3 12.83 7.16 -12.15
CA ALA A 3 12.07 7.15 -13.41
C ALA A 3 10.67 6.55 -13.20
N LYS A 4 9.69 6.98 -14.00
CA LYS A 4 8.31 6.48 -13.96
C LYS A 4 7.92 5.81 -15.27
N GLN A 5 7.00 4.85 -15.21
CA GLN A 5 6.46 4.15 -16.37
C GLN A 5 4.98 3.82 -16.17
N ASN A 6 4.23 3.67 -17.28
CA ASN A 6 2.84 3.24 -17.26
C ASN A 6 2.72 1.89 -16.53
N PHE A 7 1.82 1.82 -15.55
CA PHE A 7 1.47 0.59 -14.86
C PHE A 7 0.34 -0.11 -15.61
N GLY A 8 0.71 -0.87 -16.65
CA GLY A 8 -0.26 -1.47 -17.57
C GLY A 8 -1.19 -0.41 -18.19
N ASN A 9 -2.48 -0.74 -18.30
CA ASN A 9 -3.51 0.16 -18.83
C ASN A 9 -4.28 0.91 -17.72
N THR A 10 -3.73 1.01 -16.51
CA THR A 10 -4.42 1.64 -15.36
C THR A 10 -4.48 3.17 -15.45
N GLY A 11 -3.73 3.78 -16.37
CA GLY A 11 -3.53 5.23 -16.44
C GLY A 11 -2.59 5.79 -15.36
N HIS A 12 -2.08 4.95 -14.47
CA HIS A 12 -1.14 5.37 -13.42
C HIS A 12 0.33 5.27 -13.89
N LEU A 13 1.11 6.30 -13.59
CA LEU A 13 2.57 6.33 -13.78
C LEU A 13 3.28 5.94 -12.49
N SER A 14 3.63 4.66 -12.33
CA SER A 14 4.40 4.19 -11.18
C SER A 14 5.88 4.53 -11.33
N THR A 15 6.55 4.81 -10.22
CA THR A 15 8.01 4.72 -10.15
C THR A 15 8.47 3.32 -10.57
N ARG A 16 9.65 3.25 -11.20
CA ARG A 16 10.28 1.97 -11.58
C ARG A 16 10.55 1.06 -10.38
N ILE A 17 10.53 1.60 -9.16
CA ILE A 17 10.59 0.88 -7.89
C ILE A 17 9.23 0.97 -7.21
N ILE A 18 8.74 -0.16 -6.71
CA ILE A 18 7.52 -0.29 -5.91
C ILE A 18 7.96 -0.69 -4.50
N PHE A 19 7.35 -0.11 -3.46
CA PHE A 19 7.64 -0.50 -2.09
C PHE A 19 6.80 -1.72 -1.68
N GLY A 20 7.46 -2.82 -1.35
CA GLY A 20 6.82 -4.02 -0.82
C GLY A 20 6.60 -3.90 0.69
N ALA A 21 5.35 -3.69 1.09
CA ALA A 21 4.96 -3.44 2.47
C ALA A 21 4.81 -4.69 3.34
N ALA A 22 5.19 -5.88 2.84
CA ALA A 22 5.44 -7.04 3.72
C ALA A 22 6.50 -6.70 4.79
N ALA A 23 7.44 -5.79 4.47
CA ALA A 23 8.39 -5.24 5.43
C ALA A 23 7.74 -4.53 6.62
N LEU A 24 6.48 -4.09 6.50
CA LEU A 24 5.73 -3.43 7.57
C LEU A 24 4.91 -4.41 8.43
N SER A 25 5.01 -5.73 8.21
CA SER A 25 4.09 -6.70 8.81
C SER A 25 4.14 -6.74 10.34
N ASN A 26 5.33 -6.55 10.92
CA ASN A 26 5.58 -6.72 12.35
C ASN A 26 6.33 -5.54 12.98
N VAL A 27 6.35 -4.39 12.29
CA VAL A 27 7.02 -3.19 12.80
C VAL A 27 6.05 -2.33 13.62
N THR A 28 6.62 -1.46 14.43
CA THR A 28 5.88 -0.42 15.15
C THR A 28 5.33 0.64 14.20
N GLN A 29 4.34 1.44 14.63
CA GLN A 29 3.86 2.56 13.81
C GLN A 29 4.98 3.56 13.52
N ALA A 30 5.83 3.87 14.50
CA ALA A 30 6.93 4.82 14.31
C ALA A 30 7.93 4.36 13.24
N GLU A 31 8.28 3.06 13.19
CA GLU A 31 9.14 2.51 12.14
C GLU A 31 8.46 2.56 10.75
N ALA A 32 7.15 2.31 10.70
CA ALA A 32 6.39 2.44 9.46
C ALA A 32 6.35 3.90 8.98
N ASP A 33 6.10 4.86 9.87
CA ASP A 33 6.08 6.29 9.56
C ASP A 33 7.43 6.75 8.99
N GLN A 34 8.53 6.40 9.66
CA GLN A 34 9.89 6.69 9.17
C GLN A 34 10.14 6.07 7.78
N THR A 35 9.65 4.85 7.55
CA THR A 35 9.78 4.20 6.24
C THR A 35 8.98 4.96 5.18
N LEU A 36 7.75 5.36 5.46
CA LEU A 36 6.89 6.09 4.52
C LEU A 36 7.42 7.52 4.23
N GLU A 37 8.08 8.17 5.20
CA GLU A 37 8.83 9.41 4.97
C GLU A 37 9.95 9.22 3.95
N VAL A 38 10.69 8.11 4.03
CA VAL A 38 11.74 7.77 3.05
C VAL A 38 11.13 7.59 1.66
N LEU A 39 9.98 6.92 1.54
CA LEU A 39 9.27 6.80 0.26
C LEU A 39 8.96 8.17 -0.35
N LEU A 40 8.41 9.10 0.46
CA LEU A 40 8.14 10.47 0.01
C LEU A 40 9.42 11.19 -0.42
N LYS A 41 10.48 11.10 0.38
CA LYS A 41 11.78 11.75 0.10
C LYS A 41 12.34 11.36 -1.26
N TYR A 42 12.20 10.08 -1.65
CA TYR A 42 12.68 9.58 -2.94
C TYR A 42 11.63 9.59 -4.06
N GLY A 43 10.39 10.00 -3.74
CA GLY A 43 9.29 10.12 -4.68
C GLY A 43 8.70 8.78 -5.14
N ILE A 44 8.86 7.70 -4.35
CA ILE A 44 8.20 6.41 -4.59
C ILE A 44 6.70 6.62 -4.44
N ASN A 45 5.92 6.17 -5.42
CA ASN A 45 4.48 6.46 -5.48
C ASN A 45 3.60 5.21 -5.60
N HIS A 46 4.14 4.02 -5.35
CA HIS A 46 3.40 2.76 -5.40
C HIS A 46 3.79 1.91 -4.20
N ILE A 47 2.78 1.52 -3.40
CA ILE A 47 2.91 0.63 -2.24
C ILE A 47 2.15 -0.66 -2.53
N ASP A 48 2.84 -1.79 -2.43
CA ASP A 48 2.28 -3.14 -2.56
C ASP A 48 2.15 -3.79 -1.18
N THR A 49 0.93 -4.12 -0.78
CA THR A 49 0.60 -4.80 0.47
C THR A 49 -0.30 -6.02 0.21
N ALA A 50 -0.82 -6.62 1.28
CA ALA A 50 -1.83 -7.67 1.26
C ALA A 50 -2.54 -7.74 2.62
N ALA A 51 -3.80 -8.17 2.62
CA ALA A 51 -4.55 -8.45 3.85
C ALA A 51 -3.91 -9.53 4.76
N GLY A 52 -2.99 -10.32 4.21
CA GLY A 52 -2.23 -11.34 4.95
C GLY A 52 -0.85 -10.90 5.45
N TYR A 53 -0.41 -9.66 5.19
CA TYR A 53 0.90 -9.17 5.59
C TYR A 53 0.90 -8.58 7.00
N GLY A 54 0.56 -9.38 8.00
CA GLY A 54 0.50 -8.93 9.40
C GLY A 54 -0.26 -7.61 9.54
N GLU A 55 0.36 -6.62 10.17
CA GLU A 55 -0.20 -5.29 10.41
C GLU A 55 0.02 -4.29 9.25
N SER A 56 0.52 -4.72 8.09
CA SER A 56 0.96 -3.82 7.01
C SER A 56 -0.12 -2.82 6.56
N GLU A 57 -1.35 -3.27 6.30
CA GLU A 57 -2.46 -2.39 5.91
C GLU A 57 -2.78 -1.36 7.00
N LEU A 58 -2.76 -1.80 8.27
CA LEU A 58 -3.01 -0.95 9.44
C LEU A 58 -1.89 0.09 9.65
N ARG A 59 -0.64 -0.24 9.29
CA ARG A 59 0.49 0.69 9.33
C ARG A 59 0.42 1.75 8.24
N ILE A 60 -0.11 1.40 7.06
CA ILE A 60 -0.28 2.31 5.92
C ILE A 60 -1.47 3.25 6.12
N GLY A 61 -2.57 2.77 6.72
CA GLY A 61 -3.84 3.49 6.82
C GLY A 61 -3.76 4.92 7.36
N PRO A 62 -3.11 5.18 8.51
CA PRO A 62 -3.00 6.53 9.07
C PRO A 62 -2.41 7.57 8.10
N TRP A 63 -1.50 7.15 7.21
CA TRP A 63 -0.90 8.04 6.22
C TRP A 63 -1.83 8.42 5.08
N MET A 64 -2.88 7.64 4.83
CA MET A 64 -3.75 7.89 3.68
C MET A 64 -4.61 9.15 3.88
N GLU A 65 -4.89 9.56 5.11
CA GLU A 65 -5.63 10.80 5.39
C GLU A 65 -4.99 12.02 4.70
N GLU A 66 -3.67 12.11 4.72
CA GLU A 66 -2.92 13.24 4.15
C GLU A 66 -2.27 12.94 2.80
N HIS A 67 -2.04 11.66 2.47
CA HIS A 67 -1.19 11.27 1.35
C HIS A 67 -1.86 10.35 0.33
N ARG A 68 -3.18 10.09 0.44
CA ARG A 68 -3.90 9.18 -0.46
C ARG A 68 -3.68 9.46 -1.95
N LYS A 69 -3.59 10.73 -2.35
CA LYS A 69 -3.38 11.14 -3.75
C LYS A 69 -1.94 10.94 -4.25
N LYS A 70 -0.98 10.75 -3.35
CA LYS A 70 0.44 10.57 -3.68
C LYS A 70 0.78 9.12 -4.01
N PHE A 71 0.02 8.16 -3.48
CA PHE A 71 0.29 6.74 -3.61
C PHE A 71 -0.77 5.99 -4.42
N PHE A 72 -0.29 5.09 -5.27
CA PHE A 72 -1.06 3.96 -5.76
C PHE A 72 -0.93 2.83 -4.75
N LEU A 73 -2.06 2.38 -4.20
CA LEU A 73 -2.11 1.26 -3.25
C LEU A 73 -2.56 0.00 -3.98
N ALA A 74 -1.76 -1.05 -3.88
CA ALA A 74 -2.12 -2.39 -4.31
C ALA A 74 -2.24 -3.29 -3.07
N THR A 75 -3.40 -3.92 -2.88
CA THR A 75 -3.57 -5.00 -1.89
C THR A 75 -4.03 -6.28 -2.59
N LYS A 76 -4.07 -7.38 -1.86
CA LYS A 76 -4.37 -8.71 -2.38
C LYS A 76 -5.41 -9.39 -1.50
N VAL A 77 -6.30 -10.10 -2.19
CA VAL A 77 -7.27 -11.00 -1.58
C VAL A 77 -6.79 -12.43 -1.79
N PHE A 78 -6.90 -13.26 -0.78
CA PHE A 78 -6.57 -14.70 -0.86
C PHE A 78 -7.78 -15.60 -0.63
N ARG A 79 -8.92 -15.02 -0.24
CA ARG A 79 -10.21 -15.71 -0.13
C ARG A 79 -10.71 -16.14 -1.52
N ARG A 80 -11.33 -17.32 -1.60
CA ARG A 80 -11.72 -17.97 -2.87
C ARG A 80 -13.21 -17.92 -3.16
N SER A 81 -14.06 -17.83 -2.14
CA SER A 81 -15.48 -17.61 -2.36
C SER A 81 -15.73 -16.13 -2.68
N TYR A 82 -16.82 -15.85 -3.41
CA TYR A 82 -17.20 -14.49 -3.74
C TYR A 82 -17.40 -13.63 -2.49
N GLN A 83 -18.19 -14.12 -1.53
CA GLN A 83 -18.53 -13.37 -0.33
C GLN A 83 -17.29 -13.09 0.52
N ASP A 84 -16.47 -14.11 0.78
CA ASP A 84 -15.26 -13.93 1.60
C ASP A 84 -14.25 -12.98 0.92
N ALA A 85 -14.16 -13.01 -0.41
CA ALA A 85 -13.31 -12.10 -1.16
C ALA A 85 -13.80 -10.66 -1.07
N LEU A 86 -15.11 -10.44 -1.23
CA LEU A 86 -15.73 -9.13 -1.09
C LEU A 86 -15.55 -8.56 0.32
N ASP A 87 -15.81 -9.37 1.35
CA ASP A 87 -15.65 -8.97 2.75
C ASP A 87 -14.20 -8.61 3.07
N GLN A 88 -13.23 -9.34 2.49
CA GLN A 88 -11.82 -9.02 2.63
C GLN A 88 -11.44 -7.71 1.93
N ILE A 89 -12.01 -7.41 0.76
CA ILE A 89 -11.81 -6.11 0.09
C ILE A 89 -12.32 -4.97 0.98
N HIS A 90 -13.52 -5.09 1.54
CA HIS A 90 -14.08 -4.09 2.45
C HIS A 90 -13.22 -3.92 3.71
N SER A 91 -12.75 -5.01 4.30
CA SER A 91 -11.83 -4.97 5.44
C SER A 91 -10.53 -4.22 5.10
N SER A 92 -9.96 -4.44 3.91
CA SER A 92 -8.76 -3.72 3.45
C SER A 92 -9.03 -2.22 3.25
N LEU A 93 -10.20 -1.85 2.73
CA LEU A 93 -10.61 -0.44 2.61
C LEU A 93 -10.72 0.21 3.99
N GLU A 94 -11.39 -0.43 4.94
CA GLU A 94 -11.53 0.10 6.31
C GLU A 94 -10.17 0.29 6.99
N ARG A 95 -9.25 -0.68 6.87
CA ARG A 95 -7.90 -0.58 7.46
C ARG A 95 -7.06 0.52 6.86
N MET A 96 -7.19 0.76 5.55
CA MET A 96 -6.37 1.72 4.82
C MET A 96 -6.99 3.10 4.65
N ARG A 97 -8.20 3.33 5.18
CA ARG A 97 -8.94 4.61 5.15
C ARG A 97 -9.18 5.11 3.72
#